data_AF-A0A0K9XK72-F1
#
_entry.id   AF-A0A0K9XK72-F1
#
_cell.length_a   1.000
_cell.length_b   1.000
_cell.length_c   1.000
_cell.angle_alpha   90.00
_cell.angle_beta   90.00
_cell.angle_gamma   90.00
#
_symmetry.space_group_name_H-M   'P 1'
#
loop_
_entity.id
_entity.type
_entity.pdbx_description
1 polymer ?
#
loop_
_entity_poly.entity_id
_entity_poly.type
_entity_poly.pdbx_seq_one_letter_code
_entity_poly.pdbx_strand_id
1 'polypeptide(L)'
;MLNGLGAGSLRELCFRAEHLRAEVETGGWKPNTFDLRLLRVLDQSEPFRLPLSTDPGTDTALTPLAVSRESAAVISGDAITVAFVASGVRQVNRMDGRLVALLGDAVGLQEFPSAAYTPAGREALTAVTRLVRSAAAYRPWWSRLLPTRLRSAAASPTIFR
;
A
#
# COMPACT_ATOMS: atom_id res chain seq x y z
N MET A 1 15.08 -14.66 7.04
CA MET A 1 14.69 -15.88 6.30
C MET A 1 13.42 -15.59 5.52
N LEU A 2 13.54 -15.21 4.24
CA LEU A 2 12.40 -15.06 3.33
C LEU A 2 12.15 -16.42 2.66
N ASN A 3 11.62 -17.37 3.43
CA ASN A 3 11.25 -18.68 2.90
C ASN A 3 9.90 -18.55 2.18
N GLY A 4 9.95 -18.43 0.86
CA GLY A 4 8.81 -18.70 -0.01
C GLY A 4 8.17 -17.46 -0.63
N LEU A 5 8.82 -16.87 -1.64
CA LEU A 5 8.13 -16.08 -2.68
C LEU A 5 7.49 -17.01 -3.72
N GLY A 6 6.76 -18.03 -3.23
CA GLY A 6 5.98 -18.92 -4.09
C GLY A 6 4.65 -18.26 -4.46
N ALA A 7 3.96 -18.77 -5.48
CA ALA A 7 2.64 -18.25 -5.88
C ALA A 7 1.62 -18.19 -4.72
N GLY A 8 1.76 -19.07 -3.71
CA GLY A 8 0.95 -19.05 -2.50
C GLY A 8 1.15 -17.80 -1.62
N SER A 9 2.38 -17.30 -1.46
CA SER A 9 2.63 -16.11 -0.64
C SER A 9 2.20 -14.82 -1.34
N LEU A 10 2.29 -14.76 -2.67
CA LEU A 10 1.78 -13.63 -3.45
C LEU A 10 0.25 -13.51 -3.33
N ARG A 11 -0.47 -14.65 -3.40
CA ARG A 11 -1.92 -14.69 -3.17
C ARG A 11 -2.27 -14.30 -1.75
N GLU A 12 -1.51 -14.77 -0.76
CA GLU A 12 -1.72 -14.41 0.64
C GLU A 12 -1.53 -12.91 0.88
N LEU A 13 -0.49 -12.30 0.30
CA LEU A 13 -0.26 -10.85 0.38
C LEU A 13 -1.43 -10.07 -0.22
N CYS A 14 -1.90 -10.46 -1.40
CA CYS A 14 -3.08 -9.86 -2.04
C CYS A 14 -4.33 -9.99 -1.15
N PHE A 15 -4.59 -11.20 -0.66
CA PHE A 15 -5.73 -11.49 0.20
C PHE A 15 -5.72 -10.65 1.48
N ARG A 16 -4.58 -10.60 2.20
CA ARG A 16 -4.41 -9.79 3.40
C ARG A 16 -4.65 -8.30 3.13
N ALA A 17 -4.19 -7.79 1.99
CA ALA A 17 -4.39 -6.40 1.60
C ALA A 17 -5.86 -6.06 1.33
N GLU A 18 -6.55 -6.86 0.52
CA GLU A 18 -7.97 -6.64 0.22
C GLU A 18 -8.86 -6.90 1.45
N HIS A 19 -8.51 -7.86 2.31
CA HIS A 19 -9.21 -8.10 3.56
C HIS A 19 -9.10 -6.91 4.51
N LEU A 20 -7.88 -6.42 4.75
CA LEU A 20 -7.68 -5.25 5.61
C LEU A 20 -8.34 -3.99 5.03
N ARG A 21 -8.38 -3.87 3.70
CA ARG A 21 -9.10 -2.78 3.01
C ARG A 21 -10.60 -2.88 3.24
N ALA A 22 -11.19 -4.07 3.10
CA ALA A 22 -12.60 -4.29 3.39
C ALA A 22 -12.92 -3.97 4.86
N GLU A 23 -12.02 -4.29 5.79
CA GLU A 23 -12.14 -3.88 7.20
C GLU A 23 -12.12 -2.35 7.36
N VAL A 24 -11.32 -1.60 6.60
CA VAL A 24 -11.39 -0.12 6.61
C VAL A 24 -12.76 0.37 6.14
N GLU A 25 -13.21 -0.13 4.99
CA GLU A 25 -14.44 0.32 4.32
C GLU A 25 -15.68 0.03 5.16
N THR A 26 -15.70 -1.11 5.85
CA THR A 26 -16.78 -1.51 6.76
C THR A 26 -16.60 -0.97 8.19
N GLY A 27 -15.48 -0.34 8.49
CA GLY A 27 -15.13 0.17 9.83
C GLY A 27 -14.75 -0.91 10.85
N GLY A 28 -14.52 -2.15 10.40
CA GLY A 28 -13.99 -3.25 11.21
C GLY A 28 -12.55 -3.03 11.66
N TRP A 29 -11.75 -2.32 10.86
CA TRP A 29 -10.42 -1.85 11.24
C TRP A 29 -10.46 -0.35 11.52
N LYS A 30 -9.86 0.04 12.64
CA LYS A 30 -9.76 1.43 13.08
C LYS A 30 -8.28 1.80 13.19
N PRO A 31 -7.66 2.28 12.09
CA PRO A 31 -6.26 2.66 12.10
C PRO A 31 -6.02 3.72 13.17
N ASN A 32 -4.95 3.56 13.95
CA ASN A 32 -4.59 4.53 14.97
C ASN A 32 -3.89 5.75 14.36
N THR A 33 -3.55 6.74 15.18
CA THR A 33 -2.94 7.98 14.68
C THR A 33 -1.60 7.77 13.98
N PHE A 34 -0.81 6.77 14.39
CA PHE A 34 0.47 6.44 13.76
C PHE A 34 0.26 5.75 12.42
N ASP A 35 -0.67 4.79 12.34
CA ASP A 35 -1.07 4.14 11.09
C ASP A 35 -1.52 5.20 10.07
N LEU A 36 -2.44 6.08 10.46
CA LEU A 36 -2.97 7.13 9.59
C LEU A 36 -1.90 8.11 9.10
N ARG A 37 -0.93 8.45 9.96
CA ARG A 37 0.18 9.33 9.56
C ARG A 37 1.03 8.67 8.49
N LEU A 38 1.41 7.41 8.69
CA LEU A 38 2.18 6.64 7.71
C LEU A 38 1.42 6.50 6.39
N LEU A 39 0.16 6.06 6.46
CA LEU A 39 -0.68 5.84 5.30
C LEU A 39 -0.86 7.12 4.46
N ARG A 40 -0.98 8.29 5.09
CA ARG A 40 -1.04 9.58 4.38
C ARG A 40 0.27 9.96 3.71
N VAL A 41 1.41 9.71 4.36
CA VAL A 41 2.73 9.92 3.74
C VAL A 41 2.87 9.03 2.50
N LEU A 42 2.46 7.77 2.60
CA LEU A 42 2.50 6.84 1.47
C LEU A 42 1.53 7.20 0.35
N ASP A 43 0.32 7.66 0.67
CA ASP A 43 -0.67 8.12 -0.32
C ASP A 43 -0.18 9.35 -1.11
N GLN A 44 0.65 10.18 -0.49
CA GLN A 44 1.27 11.36 -1.10
C GLN A 44 2.59 11.06 -1.83
N SER A 45 3.09 9.81 -1.76
CA SER A 45 4.33 9.45 -2.41
C SER A 45 4.18 9.32 -3.93
N GLU A 46 5.25 9.62 -4.66
CA GLU A 46 5.28 9.48 -6.12
C GLU A 46 4.98 8.03 -6.53
N PRO A 47 4.03 7.79 -7.44
CA PRO A 47 3.66 6.45 -7.86
C PRO A 47 4.81 5.79 -8.64
N PHE A 48 5.21 4.61 -8.19
CA PHE A 48 6.15 3.77 -8.93
C PHE A 48 5.41 2.94 -9.98
N ARG A 49 5.90 2.95 -11.22
CA ARG A 49 5.32 2.15 -12.30
C ARG A 49 6.14 0.88 -12.48
N LEU A 50 5.49 -0.26 -12.26
CA LEU A 50 6.11 -1.55 -12.58
C LEU A 50 6.27 -1.64 -14.11
N PRO A 51 7.46 -2.02 -14.60
CA PRO A 51 7.68 -2.25 -16.02
C PRO A 51 6.67 -3.30 -16.50
N LEU A 52 6.07 -3.07 -17.67
CA LEU A 52 5.19 -4.04 -18.32
C LEU A 52 6.02 -5.29 -18.66
N SER A 53 5.49 -6.48 -18.37
CA SER A 53 6.15 -7.73 -18.71
C SER A 53 5.99 -7.89 -20.21
N THR A 54 7.02 -7.53 -20.96
CA THR A 54 7.13 -7.91 -22.36
C THR A 54 7.65 -9.34 -22.38
N ASP A 55 6.79 -10.32 -22.09
CA ASP A 55 7.07 -11.68 -22.55
C ASP A 55 7.01 -11.65 -24.07
N PRO A 56 8.10 -11.90 -24.81
CA PRO A 56 8.07 -11.95 -26.28
C PRO A 56 7.47 -13.27 -26.80
N GLY A 57 6.63 -13.95 -26.03
CA GLY A 57 6.39 -15.39 -26.20
C GLY A 57 4.94 -15.84 -26.08
N THR A 58 3.95 -15.10 -26.58
CA THR A 58 2.66 -15.71 -26.98
C THR A 58 1.89 -14.79 -27.93
N ASP A 59 2.42 -14.65 -29.14
CA ASP A 59 1.68 -14.09 -30.26
C ASP A 59 0.80 -15.20 -30.87
N THR A 60 -0.32 -15.52 -30.25
CA THR A 60 -1.37 -16.30 -30.93
C THR A 60 -2.76 -15.98 -30.37
N ALA A 61 -3.41 -15.06 -31.07
CA ALA A 61 -4.83 -15.05 -31.39
C ALA A 61 -5.89 -14.85 -30.27
N LEU A 62 -6.63 -13.74 -30.46
CA LEU A 62 -8.06 -13.53 -30.16
C LEU A 62 -8.47 -13.14 -28.73
N THR A 63 -8.43 -11.83 -28.44
CA THR A 63 -9.63 -11.07 -28.00
C THR A 63 -9.36 -9.55 -28.04
N PRO A 64 -10.24 -8.72 -28.66
CA PRO A 64 -10.22 -7.28 -28.49
C PRO A 64 -11.05 -6.94 -27.24
N LEU A 65 -10.57 -7.33 -26.07
CA LEU A 65 -11.03 -6.73 -24.83
C LEU A 65 -9.93 -5.77 -24.41
N ALA A 66 -10.27 -4.49 -24.36
CA ALA A 66 -9.49 -3.44 -23.74
C ALA A 66 -9.26 -3.78 -22.27
N VAL A 67 -8.35 -4.73 -21.98
CA VAL A 67 -7.76 -4.89 -20.66
C VAL A 67 -6.83 -3.70 -20.54
N SER A 68 -7.31 -2.66 -19.84
CA SER A 68 -6.55 -1.46 -19.52
C SER A 68 -5.10 -1.81 -19.21
N ARG A 69 -4.22 -1.50 -20.18
CA ARG A 69 -2.77 -1.55 -20.09
C ARG A 69 -2.25 -0.42 -19.19
N GLU A 70 -2.92 -0.18 -18.06
CA GLU A 70 -2.38 0.72 -17.06
C GLU A 70 -1.26 -0.06 -16.35
N SER A 71 -0.02 0.39 -16.55
CA SER A 71 1.02 0.20 -15.54
C SER A 71 0.41 0.61 -14.20
N ALA A 72 0.04 -0.37 -13.38
CA ALA A 72 -0.53 -0.10 -12.08
C ALA A 72 0.49 0.72 -11.30
N ALA A 73 0.16 1.97 -11.02
CA ALA A 73 0.91 2.81 -10.13
C ALA A 73 0.87 2.16 -8.74
N VAL A 74 2.02 1.67 -8.28
CA VAL A 74 2.19 1.06 -6.96
C VAL A 74 3.03 1.97 -6.08
N ILE A 75 2.91 1.81 -4.76
CA ILE A 75 3.78 2.51 -3.81
C ILE A 75 5.18 1.85 -3.85
N SER A 76 6.23 2.66 -3.99
CA SER A 76 7.59 2.14 -4.04
C SER A 76 8.03 1.58 -2.68
N GLY A 77 8.85 0.53 -2.71
CA GLY A 77 9.50 0.00 -1.51
C GLY A 77 10.35 1.05 -0.79
N ASP A 78 10.97 1.96 -1.55
CA ASP A 78 11.72 3.09 -1.00
C ASP A 78 10.82 4.06 -0.23
N ALA A 79 9.63 4.39 -0.76
CA ALA A 79 8.68 5.25 -0.06
C ALA A 79 8.21 4.60 1.25
N ILE A 80 7.96 3.29 1.24
CA ILE A 80 7.62 2.52 2.46
C ILE A 80 8.76 2.59 3.48
N THR A 81 9.99 2.34 3.03
CA THR A 81 11.17 2.35 3.89
C THR A 81 11.41 3.74 4.50
N VAL A 82 11.38 4.78 3.68
CA VAL A 82 11.52 6.18 4.12
C VAL A 82 10.43 6.55 5.12
N ALA A 83 9.18 6.15 4.87
CA ALA A 83 8.07 6.45 5.77
C ALA A 83 8.22 5.74 7.13
N PHE A 84 8.71 4.49 7.15
CA PHE A 84 9.02 3.80 8.40
C PHE A 84 10.18 4.45 9.17
N VAL A 85 11.27 4.81 8.47
CA VAL A 85 12.41 5.51 9.07
C VAL A 85 11.98 6.86 9.66
N ALA A 86 11.20 7.65 8.92
CA ALA A 86 10.68 8.93 9.38
C ALA A 86 9.74 8.81 10.59
N SER A 87 9.00 7.71 10.69
CA SER A 87 8.14 7.43 11.86
C SER A 87 8.98 7.06 13.10
N GLY A 88 10.10 6.37 12.90
CA GLY A 88 11.01 5.95 13.96
C GLY A 88 10.49 4.74 14.75
N VAL A 89 11.42 3.96 15.30
CA VAL A 89 11.17 2.63 15.90
C VAL A 89 10.07 2.64 16.97
N ARG A 90 10.06 3.66 17.84
CA ARG A 90 9.06 3.76 18.93
C ARG A 90 7.64 3.94 18.40
N GLN A 91 7.46 4.62 17.26
CA GLN A 91 6.14 4.81 16.67
C GLN A 91 5.70 3.58 15.89
N VAL A 92 6.62 2.93 15.19
CA VAL A 92 6.35 1.67 14.46
C VAL A 92 5.87 0.58 15.42
N ASN A 93 6.45 0.48 16.62
CA ASN A 93 5.98 -0.46 17.65
C ASN A 93 4.56 -0.19 18.17
N ARG A 94 3.97 0.96 17.83
CA ARG A 94 2.58 1.31 18.18
C ARG A 94 1.61 1.14 17.00
N MET A 95 2.09 0.77 15.82
CA MET A 95 1.26 0.54 14.65
C MET A 95 0.56 -0.81 14.70
N ASP A 96 -0.50 -0.97 13.91
CA ASP A 96 -1.12 -2.29 13.72
C ASP A 96 -0.08 -3.24 13.08
N GLY A 97 0.26 -4.32 13.79
CA GLY A 97 1.25 -5.29 13.32
C GLY A 97 0.88 -5.92 11.97
N ARG A 98 -0.42 -6.01 11.63
CA ARG A 98 -0.88 -6.52 10.33
C ARG A 98 -0.50 -5.58 9.20
N LEU A 99 -0.61 -4.26 9.42
CA LEU A 99 -0.18 -3.22 8.47
C LEU A 99 1.35 -3.24 8.32
N VAL A 100 2.09 -3.27 9.42
CA VAL A 100 3.56 -3.27 9.40
C VAL A 100 4.10 -4.49 8.64
N ALA A 101 3.58 -5.68 8.94
CA ALA A 101 3.97 -6.90 8.25
C ALA A 101 3.64 -6.84 6.76
N LEU A 102 2.44 -6.36 6.40
CA LEU A 102 2.00 -6.26 5.00
C LEU A 102 2.87 -5.29 4.18
N LEU A 103 3.23 -4.14 4.76
CA LEU A 103 4.12 -3.18 4.10
C LEU A 103 5.56 -3.72 4.00
N GLY A 104 6.04 -4.45 5.02
CA GLY A 104 7.33 -5.14 4.97
C GLY A 104 7.38 -6.22 3.88
N ASP A 105 6.33 -7.03 3.76
CA ASP A 105 6.19 -8.05 2.71
C ASP A 105 6.15 -7.41 1.31
N ALA A 106 5.51 -6.23 1.17
CA ALA A 106 5.47 -5.48 -0.08
C ALA A 106 6.84 -4.90 -0.47
N VAL A 107 7.63 -4.42 0.50
CA VAL A 107 9.04 -4.02 0.28
C VAL A 107 9.84 -5.23 -0.16
N GLY A 108 9.76 -6.33 0.60
CA GLY A 108 10.45 -7.57 0.28
C GLY A 108 10.12 -8.06 -1.13
N LEU A 109 8.84 -8.05 -1.54
CA LEU A 109 8.45 -8.42 -2.90
C LEU A 109 9.12 -7.55 -3.99
N GLN A 110 9.24 -6.24 -3.76
CA GLN A 110 9.87 -5.31 -4.71
C GLN A 110 11.39 -5.49 -4.83
N GLU A 111 12.05 -6.05 -3.81
CA GLU A 111 13.47 -6.43 -3.86
C GLU A 111 13.74 -7.63 -4.78
N PHE A 112 12.70 -8.38 -5.19
CA PHE A 112 12.81 -9.50 -6.12
C PHE A 112 12.02 -9.22 -7.42
N PRO A 113 12.65 -8.54 -8.41
CA PRO A 113 12.00 -8.18 -9.67
C PRO A 113 11.34 -9.36 -10.40
N SER A 114 11.93 -10.55 -10.34
CA SER A 114 11.40 -11.76 -10.96
C SER A 114 10.03 -12.18 -10.41
N ALA A 115 9.72 -11.88 -9.16
CA ALA A 115 8.42 -12.12 -8.55
C ALA A 115 7.48 -10.90 -8.73
N ALA A 116 7.99 -9.69 -8.50
CA ALA A 116 7.21 -8.44 -8.60
C ALA A 116 6.64 -8.19 -9.99
N TYR A 117 7.32 -8.61 -11.06
CA TYR A 117 6.89 -8.35 -12.44
C TYR A 117 5.94 -9.41 -12.99
N THR A 118 5.72 -10.51 -12.27
CA THR A 118 4.67 -11.47 -12.60
C THR A 118 3.28 -10.84 -12.45
N PRO A 119 2.25 -11.37 -13.15
CA PRO A 119 0.87 -10.90 -12.94
C PRO A 119 0.42 -10.95 -11.47
N ALA A 120 0.75 -12.03 -10.76
CA ALA A 120 0.40 -12.20 -9.34
C ALA A 120 1.15 -11.21 -8.43
N GLY A 121 2.42 -10.93 -8.71
CA GLY A 121 3.19 -9.92 -7.97
C GLY A 121 2.62 -8.52 -8.16
N ARG A 122 2.25 -8.15 -9.40
CA ARG A 122 1.58 -6.88 -9.69
C ARG A 122 0.24 -6.76 -8.99
N GLU A 123 -0.57 -7.81 -9.01
CA GLU A 123 -1.87 -7.83 -8.35
C GLU A 123 -1.72 -7.60 -6.85
N ALA A 124 -0.79 -8.30 -6.19
CA ALA A 124 -0.51 -8.12 -4.78
C ALA A 124 -0.08 -6.68 -4.44
N LEU A 125 0.88 -6.10 -5.18
CA LEU A 125 1.34 -4.72 -4.95
C LEU A 125 0.24 -3.67 -5.24
N THR A 126 -0.62 -3.96 -6.22
CA THR A 126 -1.79 -3.11 -6.52
C THR A 126 -2.80 -3.16 -5.37
N ALA A 127 -3.07 -4.34 -4.81
CA ALA A 127 -3.95 -4.50 -3.65
C ALA A 127 -3.44 -3.73 -2.43
N VAL A 128 -2.13 -3.79 -2.14
CA VAL A 128 -1.49 -2.99 -1.09
C VAL A 128 -1.69 -1.49 -1.35
N THR A 129 -1.52 -1.05 -2.59
CA THR A 129 -1.72 0.37 -2.96
C THR A 129 -3.17 0.82 -2.78
N ARG A 130 -4.14 -0.03 -3.14
CA ARG A 130 -5.58 0.25 -2.90
C ARG A 130 -5.91 0.33 -1.43
N LEU A 131 -5.37 -0.56 -0.61
CA LEU A 131 -5.47 -0.51 0.85
C LEU A 131 -4.98 0.84 1.37
N VAL A 132 -3.78 1.28 0.97
CA VAL A 132 -3.20 2.54 1.45
C VAL A 132 -4.10 3.72 1.09
N ARG A 133 -4.58 3.81 -0.16
CA ARG A 133 -5.48 4.89 -0.59
C ARG A 133 -6.80 4.89 0.19
N SER A 134 -7.42 3.72 0.37
CA SER A 134 -8.68 3.59 1.13
C SER A 134 -8.49 4.00 2.59
N ALA A 135 -7.40 3.53 3.22
CA ALA A 135 -7.08 3.83 4.60
C ALA A 135 -6.61 5.28 4.83
N ALA A 136 -5.94 5.91 3.85
CA ALA A 136 -5.57 7.33 3.92
C ALA A 136 -6.81 8.24 3.83
N ALA A 137 -7.81 7.84 3.06
CA ALA A 137 -9.11 8.50 2.98
C ALA A 137 -9.99 8.29 4.23
N TYR A 138 -9.63 7.33 5.10
CA TYR A 138 -10.35 7.06 6.34
C TYR A 138 -10.40 8.32 7.21
N ARG A 139 -11.63 8.77 7.50
CA ARG A 139 -11.89 9.86 8.44
C ARG A 139 -12.44 9.28 9.74
N PRO A 140 -11.66 9.31 10.83
CA PRO A 140 -12.15 8.87 12.13
C PRO A 140 -13.42 9.64 12.51
N TRP A 141 -14.41 8.97 13.10
CA TRP A 141 -15.67 9.62 13.49
C TRP A 141 -15.46 10.85 14.39
N TRP A 142 -14.48 10.81 15.30
CA TRP A 142 -14.11 11.93 16.16
C TRP A 142 -13.54 13.13 15.38
N SER A 143 -12.97 12.93 14.20
CA SER A 143 -12.54 14.02 13.32
C SER A 143 -13.71 14.83 12.77
N ARG A 144 -14.92 14.26 12.75
CA ARG A 144 -16.17 14.96 12.40
C ARG A 144 -16.65 15.87 13.52
N LEU A 145 -16.30 15.55 14.77
CA LEU A 145 -16.61 16.33 15.97
C LEU A 145 -15.64 17.50 16.18
N LEU A 146 -14.49 17.53 15.49
CA LEU A 146 -13.59 18.66 15.56
C LEU A 146 -14.25 19.90 14.89
N PRO A 147 -14.32 21.04 15.61
CA PRO A 147 -14.73 22.32 15.04
C PRO A 147 -13.95 22.63 13.77
N THR A 148 -14.61 23.20 12.76
CA THR A 148 -14.05 23.45 11.42
C THR A 148 -12.69 24.17 11.45
N ARG A 149 -12.47 25.04 12.45
CA ARG A 149 -11.20 25.77 12.65
C ARG A 149 -9.99 24.87 12.99
N LEU A 150 -10.21 23.69 13.60
CA LEU A 150 -9.13 22.74 13.92
C LEU A 150 -8.83 21.78 12.75
N ARG A 151 -9.70 21.69 11.74
CA ARG A 151 -9.47 20.83 10.57
C ARG A 151 -8.38 21.38 9.66
N SER A 152 -8.27 22.70 9.53
CA SER A 152 -7.22 23.34 8.72
C SER A 152 -5.84 23.24 9.35
N ALA A 153 -5.74 23.23 10.68
CA ALA A 153 -4.46 23.09 11.38
C ALA A 153 -3.87 21.67 11.24
N ALA A 154 -4.71 20.64 11.17
CA ALA A 154 -4.26 19.25 10.99
C ALA A 154 -3.83 18.90 9.56
N ALA A 155 -4.08 19.78 8.58
CA ALA A 155 -3.70 19.61 7.17
C ALA A 155 -2.39 20.33 6.80
N SER A 156 -1.83 21.14 7.70
CA SER A 156 -0.50 21.73 7.51
C SER A 156 0.55 20.85 8.19
N PRO A 157 1.48 20.22 7.45
CA PRO A 157 2.68 19.68 8.06
C PRO A 157 3.49 20.88 8.54
N THR A 158 3.37 21.22 9.81
CA THR A 158 4.31 22.15 10.44
C THR A 158 5.68 21.48 10.39
N ILE A 159 6.48 21.93 9.41
CA ILE A 159 7.92 21.72 9.36
C ILE A 159 8.47 22.29 10.67
N PHE A 160 8.69 21.43 11.65
CA PHE A 160 9.54 21.78 12.78
C PHE A 160 10.98 21.73 12.25
N ARG A 161 11.55 22.94 12.10
CA ARG A 161 12.98 23.17 11.92
C ARG A 161 13.75 22.78 13.16
#